data_AF-A0A1B8WBF8-F1
#
_entry.id   AF-A0A1B8WBF8-F1
#
_cell.length_a   1.000
_cell.length_b   1.000
_cell.length_c   1.000
_cell.angle_alpha   90.00
_cell.angle_beta   90.00
_cell.angle_gamma   90.00
#
_symmetry.space_group_name_H-M   'P 1'
#
loop_
_entity.id
_entity.type
_entity.pdbx_description
1 polymer ?
#
loop_
_entity_poly.entity_id
_entity_poly.type
_entity_poly.pdbx_seq_one_letter_code
_entity_poly.pdbx_strand_id
1 'polypeptide(L)'
;MDVYEWPDLAFHHYCLQMYQLNRGVYNTIDQWLYDNGYPEIKRRRKMIIRFLDLMAKKQAEEGRKFLSFGKGNLIVELSEFVAEHGIHARGVLTAY
;
A
#
# COMPACT_ATOMS: atom_id res chain seq x y z
N MET A 1 -10.87 -17.53 -3.69
CA MET A 1 -9.39 -17.47 -3.70
C MET A 1 -9.02 -16.07 -3.29
N ASP A 2 -8.15 -15.92 -2.29
CA ASP A 2 -7.81 -14.61 -1.76
C ASP A 2 -6.85 -13.89 -2.73
N VAL A 3 -7.16 -12.63 -3.10
CA VAL A 3 -6.38 -11.86 -4.10
C VAL A 3 -4.91 -11.71 -3.68
N TYR A 4 -4.65 -11.72 -2.37
CA TYR A 4 -3.29 -11.63 -1.83
C TYR A 4 -2.44 -12.88 -2.09
N GLU A 5 -3.02 -13.99 -2.55
CA GLU A 5 -2.31 -15.23 -2.87
C GLU A 5 -2.02 -15.38 -4.37
N TRP A 6 -2.47 -14.44 -5.20
CA TRP A 6 -2.30 -14.52 -6.65
C TRP A 6 -0.83 -14.45 -7.07
N PRO A 7 -0.46 -14.95 -8.26
CA PRO A 7 0.87 -14.71 -8.81
C PRO A 7 1.20 -13.21 -8.89
N ASP A 8 2.48 -12.84 -8.75
CA ASP A 8 2.92 -11.43 -8.71
C ASP A 8 2.39 -10.59 -9.87
N LEU A 9 2.49 -11.12 -11.09
CA LEU A 9 2.00 -10.43 -12.28
C LEU A 9 0.49 -10.21 -12.24
N ALA A 10 -0.28 -11.20 -11.78
CA ALA A 10 -1.74 -11.10 -11.69
C ALA A 10 -2.17 -10.10 -10.60
N PHE A 11 -1.51 -10.13 -9.44
CA PHE A 11 -1.75 -9.17 -8.36
C PHE A 11 -1.39 -7.74 -8.80
N HIS A 12 -0.24 -7.57 -9.47
CA HIS A 12 0.17 -6.29 -10.00
C HIS A 12 -0.85 -5.74 -11.01
N HIS A 13 -1.26 -6.55 -11.98
CA HIS A 13 -2.29 -6.16 -12.94
C HIS A 13 -3.63 -5.81 -12.28
N TYR A 14 -4.03 -6.56 -11.25
CA TYR A 14 -5.21 -6.23 -10.46
C TYR A 14 -5.10 -4.81 -9.87
N CYS A 15 -3.98 -4.46 -9.24
CA CYS A 15 -3.77 -3.11 -8.70
C CYS A 15 -3.77 -2.02 -9.79
N LEU A 16 -3.12 -2.27 -10.94
CA LEU A 16 -3.11 -1.31 -12.04
C LEU A 16 -4.51 -1.06 -12.59
N GLN A 17 -5.34 -2.10 -12.74
CA GLN A 17 -6.67 -1.97 -13.34
C GLN A 17 -7.69 -1.38 -12.35
N MET A 18 -7.72 -1.88 -11.12
CA MET A 18 -8.71 -1.47 -10.11
C MET A 18 -8.53 -0.01 -9.68
N TYR A 19 -7.27 0.43 -9.52
CA TYR A 19 -6.95 1.76 -8.98
C TYR A 19 -6.41 2.73 -10.04
N GLN A 20 -6.32 2.29 -11.31
CA GLN A 20 -5.64 3.03 -12.39
C GLN A 20 -4.24 3.52 -11.97
N LEU A 21 -3.56 2.66 -11.22
CA LEU A 21 -2.29 2.97 -10.58
C LEU A 21 -1.15 2.95 -11.59
N ASN A 22 -0.20 3.86 -11.48
CA ASN A 22 1.03 3.78 -12.27
C ASN A 22 1.99 2.72 -11.71
N ARG A 23 2.67 1.97 -12.59
CA ARG A 23 3.65 0.93 -12.19
C ARG A 23 4.72 1.46 -11.22
N GLY A 24 5.23 2.67 -11.44
CA GLY A 24 6.24 3.28 -10.57
C GLY A 24 5.72 3.54 -9.15
N VAL A 25 4.45 3.92 -9.02
CA VAL A 25 3.80 4.12 -7.72
C VAL A 25 3.65 2.79 -6.98
N TYR A 26 3.13 1.76 -7.66
CA TYR A 26 3.03 0.41 -7.10
C TYR A 26 4.38 -0.07 -6.58
N ASN A 27 5.43 0.00 -7.42
CA ASN A 27 6.77 -0.47 -7.05
C ASN A 27 7.31 0.29 -5.83
N THR A 28 7.04 1.60 -5.75
CA THR A 28 7.46 2.41 -4.61
C THR A 28 6.75 2.00 -3.33
N ILE A 29 5.43 1.74 -3.38
CA ILE A 29 4.66 1.26 -2.22
C ILE A 29 5.16 -0.12 -1.77
N ASP A 30 5.31 -1.06 -2.72
CA ASP A 30 5.74 -2.43 -2.41
C ASP A 30 7.14 -2.46 -1.80
N GLN A 31 8.10 -1.75 -2.41
CA GLN A 31 9.46 -1.66 -1.89
C GLN A 31 9.49 -0.99 -0.51
N TRP A 32 8.80 0.13 -0.34
CA TRP A 32 8.78 0.83 0.94
C TRP A 32 8.18 -0.03 2.06
N LEU A 33 7.08 -0.76 1.80
CA LEU A 33 6.50 -1.66 2.79
C LEU A 33 7.43 -2.82 3.13
N TYR A 34 8.13 -3.39 2.14
CA TYR A 34 9.12 -4.44 2.38
C TYR A 34 10.22 -3.94 3.34
N ASP A 35 10.80 -2.77 3.02
CA ASP A 35 11.87 -2.15 3.80
C ASP A 35 11.41 -1.75 5.21
N ASN A 36 10.11 -1.49 5.41
CA ASN A 36 9.51 -1.06 6.68
C ASN A 36 8.78 -2.18 7.43
N GLY A 37 9.24 -3.43 7.30
CA GLY A 37 8.83 -4.52 8.21
C GLY A 37 7.64 -5.36 7.74
N TYR A 38 7.30 -5.32 6.44
CA TYR A 38 6.32 -6.20 5.83
C TYR A 38 6.97 -7.16 4.80
N PRO A 39 7.90 -8.05 5.21
CA PRO A 39 8.57 -8.96 4.27
C PRO A 39 7.65 -10.06 3.73
N GLU A 40 6.62 -10.44 4.50
CA GLU A 40 5.65 -11.47 4.10
C GLU A 40 4.70 -10.95 3.01
N ILE A 41 4.68 -11.64 1.87
CA ILE A 41 4.01 -11.18 0.65
C ILE A 41 2.51 -10.97 0.84
N LYS A 42 1.80 -11.88 1.52
CA LYS A 42 0.34 -11.75 1.70
C LYS A 42 0.03 -10.56 2.60
N ARG A 43 0.76 -10.36 3.69
CA ARG A 43 0.62 -9.22 4.60
C ARG A 43 0.94 -7.91 3.90
N ARG A 44 2.01 -7.86 3.10
CA ARG A 44 2.36 -6.67 2.33
C ARG A 44 1.28 -6.32 1.31
N ARG A 45 0.78 -7.29 0.56
CA ARG A 45 -0.33 -7.11 -0.39
C ARG A 45 -1.63 -6.65 0.27
N LYS A 46 -1.93 -7.14 1.47
CA LYS A 46 -3.05 -6.64 2.30
C LYS A 46 -2.89 -5.15 2.62
N MET A 47 -1.69 -4.73 2.99
CA MET A 47 -1.40 -3.32 3.27
C MET A 47 -1.49 -2.47 2.00
N ILE A 48 -0.98 -2.95 0.86
CA ILE A 48 -1.09 -2.27 -0.44
C ILE A 48 -2.57 -2.01 -0.77
N ILE A 49 -3.42 -3.04 -0.76
CA ILE A 49 -4.84 -2.89 -1.12
C ILE A 49 -5.55 -1.93 -0.16
N ARG A 50 -5.36 -2.10 1.16
CA ARG A 50 -5.98 -1.21 2.16
C ARG A 50 -5.56 0.26 1.98
N PHE A 51 -4.28 0.50 1.70
CA PHE A 51 -3.79 1.84 1.43
C PHE A 51 -4.44 2.44 0.17
N LEU A 52 -4.46 1.67 -0.93
CA LEU A 52 -5.04 2.11 -2.19
C LEU A 52 -6.55 2.36 -2.09
N ASP A 53 -7.30 1.52 -1.38
CA ASP A 53 -8.73 1.71 -1.11
C ASP A 53 -8.99 3.02 -0.36
N LEU A 54 -8.22 3.29 0.70
CA LEU A 54 -8.37 4.49 1.52
C LEU A 54 -8.05 5.74 0.70
N MET A 55 -6.96 5.73 -0.06
CA MET A 55 -6.57 6.85 -0.92
C MET A 55 -7.58 7.08 -2.05
N ALA A 56 -8.09 6.00 -2.68
CA ALA A 56 -9.10 6.10 -3.72
C ALA A 56 -10.39 6.73 -3.19
N LYS A 57 -10.84 6.32 -2.00
CA LYS A 57 -12.01 6.90 -1.34
C LYS A 57 -11.81 8.39 -1.02
N LYS A 58 -10.69 8.74 -0.36
CA LYS A 58 -10.35 10.13 -0.02
C LYS A 58 -10.31 11.03 -1.26
N GLN A 59 -9.65 10.57 -2.33
CA GLN A 59 -9.54 11.35 -3.55
C GLN A 59 -10.85 11.44 -4.34
N ALA A 60 -11.71 10.41 -4.27
CA ALA A 60 -13.05 10.48 -4.85
C ALA A 60 -13.94 11.51 -4.14
N GLU A 61 -13.84 11.62 -2.81
CA GLU A 61 -14.52 12.66 -2.02
C GLU A 61 -14.02 14.07 -2.38
N GLU A 62 -12.76 14.21 -2.78
CA GLU A 62 -12.17 15.44 -3.34
C GLU A 62 -12.53 15.68 -4.83
N GLY A 63 -13.35 14.83 -5.44
CA GLY A 63 -13.78 14.94 -6.84
C GLY A 63 -12.73 14.51 -7.88
N ARG A 64 -11.66 13.83 -7.46
CA ARG A 64 -10.64 13.31 -8.38
C ARG A 64 -11.09 12.01 -9.03
N LYS A 65 -10.88 11.91 -10.33
CA LYS A 65 -11.23 10.72 -11.14
C LYS A 65 -10.18 9.60 -11.04
N PHE A 66 -8.92 9.93 -10.79
CA PHE A 66 -7.80 9.00 -10.81
C PHE A 66 -6.92 9.17 -9.59
N LEU A 67 -6.38 8.05 -9.11
CA LEU A 67 -5.44 8.05 -8.00
C LEU A 67 -4.14 8.71 -8.44
N SER A 68 -3.75 9.78 -7.75
CA SER A 68 -2.52 10.49 -8.03
C SER A 68 -1.82 10.87 -6.73
N PHE A 69 -0.49 10.80 -6.74
CA PHE A 69 0.34 11.17 -5.62
C PHE A 69 1.29 12.27 -6.08
N GLY A 70 1.26 13.40 -5.38
CA GLY A 70 2.21 14.49 -5.61
C GLY A 70 3.66 14.04 -5.37
N LYS A 71 4.63 14.78 -5.92
CA LYS A 71 6.06 14.50 -5.71
C LYS A 71 6.38 14.56 -4.21
N GLY A 72 6.74 13.41 -3.63
CA GLY A 72 7.06 13.27 -2.20
C GLY A 72 5.87 12.93 -1.30
N ASN A 73 4.62 13.20 -1.70
CA ASN A 73 3.45 12.92 -0.86
C ASN A 73 3.16 11.43 -0.70
N LEU A 74 3.52 10.59 -1.68
CA LEU A 74 3.27 9.15 -1.62
C LEU A 74 3.83 8.51 -0.35
N ILE A 75 5.10 8.81 -0.04
CA ILE A 75 5.77 8.22 1.12
C ILE A 75 5.18 8.77 2.43
N VAL A 76 4.82 10.06 2.46
CA VAL A 76 4.18 10.67 3.63
C VAL A 76 2.85 9.98 3.93
N GLU A 77 1.94 9.93 2.95
CA GLU A 77 0.62 9.29 3.12
C GLU A 77 0.74 7.80 3.45
N LEU A 78 1.71 7.09 2.86
CA LEU A 78 1.96 5.68 3.15
C LEU A 78 2.49 5.48 4.58
N SER A 79 3.39 6.35 5.04
CA SER A 79 3.95 6.27 6.38
C SER A 79 2.92 6.58 7.46
N GLU A 80 2.07 7.58 7.24
CA GLU A 80 0.94 7.91 8.12
C GLU A 80 -0.06 6.75 8.18
N PHE A 81 -0.43 6.20 7.01
CA PHE A 81 -1.29 5.03 6.93
C PHE A 81 -0.74 3.85 7.74
N VAL A 82 0.55 3.55 7.61
CA VAL A 82 1.19 2.46 8.35
C VAL A 82 1.30 2.75 9.85
N ALA A 83 1.52 4.00 10.25
CA ALA A 83 1.51 4.36 11.67
C ALA A 83 0.13 4.14 12.32
N GLU A 84 -0.94 4.41 11.59
CA GLU A 84 -2.32 4.26 12.06
C GLU A 84 -2.87 2.82 11.96
N HIS A 85 -2.50 2.09 10.90
CA HIS A 85 -3.11 0.80 10.53
C HIS A 85 -2.13 -0.37 10.57
N GLY A 86 -0.84 -0.08 10.73
CA GLY A 86 0.16 -1.10 11.00
C GLY A 86 -0.21 -1.78 12.29
N ILE A 87 -0.47 -3.09 12.23
CA ILE A 87 -0.60 -3.90 13.44
C ILE A 87 0.70 -3.68 14.20
N HIS A 88 0.59 -2.92 15.29
CA HIS A 88 1.66 -2.73 16.24
C HIS A 88 2.17 -4.11 16.62
N ALA A 89 3.36 -4.45 16.12
CA ALA A 89 4.33 -5.17 16.94
C ALA A 89 4.81 -4.21 18.05
N ARG A 90 3.89 -3.64 18.85
CA ARG A 90 4.23 -3.12 20.18
C ARG A 90 4.47 -4.38 21.02
N GLY A 91 5.68 -4.91 20.92
CA GLY A 91 6.05 -6.11 21.65
C GLY A 91 7.53 -6.48 21.59
N VAL A 92 8.31 -6.02 20.60
CA VAL A 92 9.71 -6.47 20.49
C VAL A 92 10.63 -5.35 20.02
N LEU A 93 10.72 -4.24 20.77
CA LEU A 93 11.87 -3.33 20.73
C LEU A 93 12.09 -2.66 22.10
N THR A 94 12.09 -3.45 23.17
CA THR A 94 12.72 -3.08 24.46
C THR A 94 13.40 -4.31 25.04
N ALA A 95 14.56 -4.67 24.49
CA ALA A 95 15.65 -5.39 25.13
C ALA A 95 16.63 -5.74 24.02
N TYR A 96 17.73 -4.99 23.94
CA TYR A 96 19.13 -5.45 23.88
C TYR A 96 20.01 -4.21 23.71
#